data_AF-A0A2D4UQG4-F1
#
_entry.id   AF-A0A2D4UQG4-F1
#
_cell.length_a   1.000
_cell.length_b   1.000
_cell.length_c   1.000
_cell.angle_alpha   90.00
_cell.angle_beta   90.00
_cell.angle_gamma   90.00
#
_symmetry.space_group_name_H-M   'P 1'
#
loop_
_entity.id
_entity.type
_entity.pdbx_description
1 polymer ?
#
loop_
_entity_poly.entity_id
_entity_poly.type
_entity_poly.pdbx_seq_one_letter_code
_entity_poly.pdbx_strand_id
1 'polypeptide(L)' 'MFGNGGARAEAAKLGVPFLGEVPLEMAIRATSDEGTPIVTSQPDSPHAAHYQAIAEAVLQTLERSAPKASPKIIVE' A
#
# COMPACT_ATOMS: atom_id res chain seq x y z
N MET A 1 -4.26 -3.74 23.40
CA MET A 1 -4.94 -3.14 22.22
C MET A 1 -3.90 -2.36 21.45
N PHE A 2 -3.72 -2.66 20.16
CA PHE A 2 -2.95 -1.77 19.27
C PHE A 2 -3.79 -0.51 19.00
N GLY A 3 -3.15 0.65 18.86
CA GLY A 3 -3.86 1.91 18.61
C GLY A 3 -4.37 2.00 17.17
N ASN A 4 -5.59 2.49 16.97
CA ASN A 4 -6.17 2.74 15.65
C ASN A 4 -6.06 4.23 15.27
N GLY A 5 -5.92 4.51 13.96
CA GLY A 5 -5.98 5.87 13.41
C GLY A 5 -4.72 6.73 13.57
N GLY A 6 -3.70 6.27 14.29
CA GLY A 6 -2.44 7.04 14.48
C GLY A 6 -1.74 7.40 13.17
N ALA A 7 -1.62 6.44 12.25
CA ALA A 7 -1.02 6.67 10.94
C ALA A 7 -1.84 7.65 10.07
N ARG A 8 -3.18 7.57 10.12
CA ARG A 8 -4.07 8.50 9.42
C ARG A 8 -3.92 9.93 9.95
N ALA A 9 -3.87 10.08 11.28
CA ALA A 9 -3.66 11.38 11.91
C ALA A 9 -2.28 11.96 11.54
N GLU A 10 -1.25 11.13 11.49
CA GLU A 10 0.09 11.58 11.11
C GLU A 10 0.19 11.98 9.64
N ALA A 11 -0.42 11.20 8.73
CA ALA A 11 -0.51 11.57 7.32
C ALA A 11 -1.20 12.93 7.12
N ALA A 12 -2.28 13.19 7.87
CA ALA A 12 -2.97 14.47 7.86
C ALA A 12 -2.08 15.63 8.36
N LYS A 13 -1.33 15.43 9.45
CA LYS A 13 -0.39 16.44 9.96
C LYS A 13 0.72 16.77 8.97
N LEU A 14 1.25 15.76 8.28
CA LEU A 14 2.32 15.90 7.30
C LEU A 14 1.83 16.39 5.93
N GLY A 15 0.51 16.46 5.71
CA GLY A 15 -0.07 16.83 4.42
C GLY A 15 0.21 15.82 3.31
N VAL A 16 0.44 14.54 3.67
CA VAL A 16 0.72 13.46 2.71
C VAL A 16 -0.51 12.55 2.52
N PRO A 17 -0.65 11.88 1.36
CA PRO A 17 -1.75 10.95 1.14
C PRO A 17 -1.75 9.80 2.15
N PHE A 18 -2.93 9.49 2.70
CA PHE A 18 -3.14 8.26 3.46
C PHE A 18 -3.59 7.15 2.50
N LEU A 19 -2.77 6.11 2.36
CA LEU A 19 -3.00 5.03 1.39
C LEU A 19 -3.94 3.93 1.91
N GLY A 20 -4.08 3.80 3.22
CA GLY A 20 -4.91 2.78 3.85
C GLY A 20 -4.28 2.20 5.12
N GLU A 21 -4.98 1.23 5.71
CA GLU A 21 -4.54 0.47 6.87
C GLU A 21 -4.71 -1.03 6.61
N VAL A 22 -3.81 -1.83 7.18
CA VAL A 22 -3.83 -3.29 7.12
C VAL A 22 -4.09 -3.83 8.53
N PRO A 23 -5.14 -4.63 8.75
CA PRO A 23 -5.45 -5.16 10.08
C PRO A 23 -4.38 -6.17 10.54
N LEU A 24 -4.15 -6.26 11.85
CA LEU A 24 -3.23 -7.23 12.45
C LEU A 24 -3.91 -8.58 12.63
N GLU A 25 -4.01 -9.32 11.53
CA GLU A 25 -4.71 -10.61 11.50
C GLU A 25 -3.76 -11.79 11.33
N MET A 26 -4.06 -12.88 12.03
CA MET A 26 -3.21 -14.08 12.03
C MET A 26 -3.06 -14.70 10.64
N ALA A 27 -4.13 -14.70 9.84
CA ALA A 27 -4.13 -15.24 8.49
C ALA A 27 -3.15 -14.49 7.56
N ILE A 28 -3.04 -13.16 7.71
CA ILE A 28 -2.10 -12.34 6.93
C ILE A 28 -0.66 -12.75 7.24
N ARG A 29 -0.33 -12.90 8.52
CA ARG A 29 1.01 -13.33 8.95
C ARG A 29 1.33 -14.74 8.45
N ALA A 30 0.47 -15.72 8.75
CA ALA A 30 0.72 -17.11 8.43
C ALA A 30 0.92 -17.34 6.94
N THR A 31 0.01 -16.82 6.09
CA THR A 31 0.11 -16.96 4.64
C THR A 31 1.34 -16.26 4.06
N SER A 32 1.80 -15.16 4.67
CA SER A 32 3.04 -14.48 4.27
C SER A 32 4.28 -15.29 4.67
N ASP A 33 4.32 -15.84 5.89
CA ASP A 33 5.42 -16.69 6.38
C ASP A 33 5.55 -17.98 5.56
N GLU A 34 4.43 -18.53 5.09
CA GLU A 34 4.36 -19.69 4.21
C GLU A 34 4.74 -19.39 2.74
N GLY A 35 4.99 -18.11 2.40
CA GLY A 35 5.34 -17.70 1.04
C GLY A 35 4.16 -17.67 0.05
N THR A 36 2.92 -17.72 0.55
CA THR A 36 1.69 -17.63 -0.26
C THR A 36 0.77 -16.51 0.25
N PRO A 37 1.17 -15.23 0.11
CA PRO A 37 0.52 -14.09 0.76
C PRO A 37 -1.00 -14.04 0.53
N ILE A 38 -1.73 -13.42 1.45
CA ILE A 38 -3.19 -13.43 1.47
C ILE A 38 -3.87 -12.94 0.17
N VAL A 39 -3.21 -12.02 -0.54
CA VAL A 39 -3.68 -11.52 -1.85
C VAL A 39 -3.64 -12.59 -2.95
N THR A 40 -2.79 -13.60 -2.80
CA THR A 40 -2.65 -14.73 -3.73
C THR A 40 -3.46 -15.93 -3.26
N SER A 41 -3.39 -16.26 -1.97
CA SER A 41 -4.07 -17.44 -1.41
C SER A 41 -5.57 -17.24 -1.21
N GLN A 42 -6.02 -16.01 -0.92
CA GLN A 42 -7.42 -15.66 -0.70
C GLN A 42 -7.77 -14.30 -1.35
N PRO A 43 -7.76 -14.22 -2.69
CA PRO A 43 -7.86 -12.96 -3.43
C PRO A 43 -9.17 -12.19 -3.18
N ASP A 44 -10.27 -12.89 -2.88
CA ASP A 44 -11.59 -12.29 -2.63
C ASP A 44 -11.87 -12.02 -1.13
N SER A 45 -10.88 -12.24 -0.27
CA SER A 45 -11.02 -12.00 1.17
C SER A 45 -11.06 -10.50 1.50
N PRO A 46 -11.72 -10.10 2.61
CA PRO A 46 -11.65 -8.72 3.08
C PRO A 46 -10.22 -8.28 3.38
N HIS A 47 -9.32 -9.21 3.76
CA HIS A 47 -7.91 -8.91 4.00
C HIS A 47 -7.15 -8.58 2.71
N ALA A 48 -7.39 -9.31 1.62
CA ALA A 48 -6.80 -9.01 0.32
C ALA A 48 -7.28 -7.65 -0.22
N ALA A 49 -8.54 -7.30 0.01
CA ALA A 49 -9.11 -6.03 -0.43
C ALA A 49 -8.37 -4.80 0.15
N HIS A 50 -7.86 -4.87 1.39
CA HIS A 50 -7.05 -3.78 1.97
C HIS A 50 -5.78 -3.50 1.15
N TYR A 51 -5.08 -4.55 0.72
CA TYR A 51 -3.87 -4.41 -0.10
C TYR A 51 -4.19 -3.90 -1.51
N GLN A 52 -5.28 -4.39 -2.11
CA GLN A 52 -5.74 -3.92 -3.43
C GLN A 52 -6.08 -2.43 -3.41
N ALA A 53 -6.81 -1.97 -2.39
CA ALA A 53 -7.15 -0.56 -2.22
C ALA A 53 -5.89 0.33 -2.04
N ILE A 54 -4.90 -0.14 -1.26
CA ILE A 54 -3.62 0.56 -1.11
C ILE A 54 -2.89 0.66 -2.46
N ALA A 55 -2.81 -0.45 -3.21
CA ALA A 55 -2.16 -0.48 -4.52
C ALA A 55 -2.83 0.47 -5.51
N GLU A 56 -4.17 0.51 -5.54
CA GLU A 56 -4.93 1.44 -6.36
C GLU A 56 -4.65 2.91 -5.98
N ALA A 57 -4.62 3.24 -4.69
CA ALA A 57 -4.28 4.58 -4.22
C ALA A 57 -2.84 5.00 -4.62
N VAL A 58 -1.89 4.06 -4.62
CA VAL A 58 -0.52 4.29 -5.10
C VAL A 58 -0.53 4.60 -6.59
N LEU A 59 -1.21 3.79 -7.41
CA LEU A 59 -1.30 4.00 -8.85
C LEU A 59 -1.89 5.37 -9.18
N GLN A 60 -3.00 5.74 -8.55
CA GLN A 60 -3.62 7.05 -8.71
C GLN A 60 -2.68 8.21 -8.33
N THR A 61 -1.84 8.01 -7.32
CA THR A 61 -0.84 9.01 -6.90
C THR A 61 0.29 9.16 -7.93
N LEU A 62 0.73 8.05 -8.51
CA LEU A 62 1.75 8.04 -9.56
C LEU A 62 1.22 8.69 -10.85
N GLU A 63 -0.01 8.39 -11.26
CA GLU A 63 -0.64 8.98 -12.45
C GLU A 63 -0.81 10.50 -12.33
N ARG A 64 -1.11 10.99 -11.13
CA ARG A 64 -1.20 12.43 -10.84
C ARG A 64 0.16 13.13 -10.87
N SER A 65 1.22 12.38 -10.57
CA SER A 65 2.60 12.89 -10.56
C SER A 65 3.16 12.77 -11.97
N ALA A 66 3.14 13.86 -12.75
CA ALA A 66 3.70 13.85 -14.11
C ALA A 66 5.09 13.17 -14.13
N PRO A 67 5.39 12.29 -15.11
CA PRO A 67 6.66 11.60 -15.15
C PRO A 67 7.78 12.64 -15.19
N LYS A 68 8.60 12.68 -14.14
CA LYS A 68 9.78 13.54 -14.10
C LYS A 68 10.66 13.10 -15.28
N ALA A 69 10.90 14.01 -16.23
CA ALA A 69 11.66 13.69 -17.44
C ALA A 69 12.94 12.96 -17.06
N SER A 70 13.14 11.75 -17.61
CA SER A 70 14.35 10.98 -17.38
C SER A 70 15.55 11.82 -17.85
N PRO A 71 16.65 11.89 -17.08
CA PRO A 71 17.83 12.63 -17.51
C PRO A 71 18.35 12.06 -18.83
N LYS A 72 18.64 12.95 -19.79
CA LYS A 72 19.24 12.55 -21.06
C LYS A 72 20.67 12.06 -20.79
N ILE A 73 20.91 10.77 -21.00
CA ILE A 73 22.26 10.22 -21.04
C ILE A 73 22.82 10.57 -22.42
N ILE A 74 23.80 11.49 -22.47
CA ILE A 74 24.57 11.80 -23.67
C ILE A 74 25.82 10.94 -23.63
N VAL A 75 25.99 10.07 -24.62
CA VAL A 75 27.24 9.32 -24.85
C VAL A 75 27.90 9.96 -26.06
N GLU A 76 29.06 10.60 -25.86
CA GLU A 76 29.94 11.08 -26.93
C GLU A 76 30.75 9.93 -27.54
#